data_AF-A0A6N3F5J0-F1
#
_entry.id   AF-A0A6N3F5J0-F1
#
_cell.length_a   1.000
_cell.length_b   1.000
_cell.length_c   1.000
_cell.angle_alpha   90.00
_cell.angle_beta   90.00
_cell.angle_gamma   90.00
#
_symmetry.space_group_name_H-M   'P 1'
#
loop_
_entity.id
_entity.type
_entity.pdbx_description
1 polymer ?
#
loop_
_entity_poly.entity_id
_entity_poly.type
_entity_poly.pdbx_seq_one_letter_code
_entity_poly.pdbx_strand_id
1 'polypeptide(L)'
;MAKWPFIPWRQSTASKFRPDSLNYGCLSVSKSGEVSAGDSNNKAVPVLPTGSVIPFAGKTAPTGWLMCQGQAVSRTTYAQLFSVIGTTFGSGDGSTTFNLPDLRGRVAVGVDSDANLGGTAGAPTVALTADQNGPHNHKYTSRQTNNDNMVDKGSFYGLPTVIQSDTYTSSSGNGTAHENRQPSLYLYQIIKV
;
A
#
# COMPACT_ATOMS: atom_id res chain seq x y z
N MET A 1 30.21 -62.34 47.66
CA MET A 1 30.61 -61.03 47.12
C MET A 1 29.73 -60.71 45.93
N ALA A 2 29.09 -59.54 45.94
CA ALA A 2 27.97 -59.17 45.08
C ALA A 2 28.32 -59.11 43.58
N LYS A 3 27.48 -59.73 42.75
CA LYS A 3 27.45 -59.54 41.29
C LYS A 3 26.73 -58.22 41.01
N TRP A 4 27.45 -57.23 40.53
CA TRP A 4 26.88 -56.02 39.94
C TRP A 4 26.41 -56.35 38.52
N PRO A 5 25.13 -56.18 38.14
CA PRO A 5 24.74 -56.23 36.74
C PRO A 5 25.17 -54.92 36.08
N PHE A 6 25.99 -55.03 35.04
CA PHE A 6 26.21 -53.95 34.09
C PHE A 6 24.86 -53.55 33.51
N ILE A 7 24.37 -52.36 33.88
CA ILE A 7 23.22 -51.73 33.24
C ILE A 7 23.68 -51.40 31.80
N PRO A 8 23.05 -51.96 30.75
CA PRO A 8 23.36 -51.53 29.40
C PRO A 8 22.96 -50.07 29.29
N TRP A 9 23.91 -49.24 28.87
CA TRP A 9 23.71 -47.84 28.53
C TRP A 9 22.47 -47.74 27.63
N ARG A 10 21.33 -47.30 28.20
CA ARG A 10 20.16 -46.95 27.41
C ARG A 10 20.56 -45.70 26.66
N GLN A 11 21.14 -45.89 25.47
CA GLN A 11 21.09 -44.88 24.41
C GLN A 11 19.63 -44.46 24.32
N SER A 12 19.32 -43.26 24.78
CA SER A 12 18.12 -42.58 24.32
C SER A 12 18.22 -42.58 22.80
N THR A 13 17.39 -43.38 22.14
CA THR A 13 17.26 -43.46 20.69
C THR A 13 16.58 -42.20 20.12
N ALA A 14 16.98 -41.02 20.59
CA ALA A 14 16.62 -39.73 20.04
C ALA A 14 17.86 -39.10 19.38
N SER A 15 18.56 -39.89 18.58
CA SER A 15 19.59 -39.41 17.66
C SER A 15 19.86 -40.49 16.61
N LYS A 16 18.92 -40.66 15.68
CA LYS A 16 19.22 -41.29 14.39
C LYS A 16 18.54 -40.50 13.28
N PHE A 17 19.18 -39.39 12.93
CA PHE A 17 19.43 -38.95 11.56
C PHE A 17 18.35 -39.34 10.53
N ARG A 18 17.34 -38.48 10.39
CA ARG A 18 16.82 -38.10 9.07
C ARG A 18 16.94 -36.57 8.96
N PRO A 19 17.70 -36.05 7.99
CA PRO A 19 18.09 -34.62 7.95
C PRO A 19 16.98 -33.67 7.49
N ASP A 20 15.71 -34.07 7.53
CA ASP A 20 14.58 -33.34 6.96
C ASP A 20 13.38 -33.17 7.91
N SER A 21 13.50 -33.57 9.18
CA SER A 21 12.38 -33.52 10.12
C SER A 21 12.77 -32.90 11.48
N LEU A 22 12.13 -31.77 11.80
CA LEU A 22 12.26 -30.98 13.03
C LEU A 22 11.45 -31.61 14.16
N ASN A 23 12.08 -31.83 15.33
CA ASN A 23 11.40 -32.23 16.56
C ASN A 23 10.16 -31.35 16.86
N TYR A 24 9.04 -31.99 17.22
CA TYR A 24 7.82 -31.33 17.70
C TYR A 24 8.09 -30.16 18.65
N GLY A 25 7.66 -28.96 18.26
CA GLY A 25 7.83 -27.76 19.09
C GLY A 25 9.23 -27.14 19.07
N CYS A 26 10.18 -27.65 18.27
CA CYS A 26 11.44 -26.97 18.05
C CYS A 26 11.31 -25.88 16.96
N LEU A 27 12.00 -24.77 17.17
CA LEU A 27 12.22 -23.74 16.16
C LEU A 27 13.60 -23.97 15.54
N SER A 28 13.66 -23.86 14.23
CA SER A 28 14.91 -23.93 13.47
C SER A 28 15.03 -22.73 12.55
N VAL A 29 16.27 -22.36 12.23
CA VAL A 29 16.59 -21.31 11.28
C VAL A 29 17.44 -21.92 10.18
N SER A 30 17.02 -21.76 8.93
CA SER A 30 17.79 -22.21 7.77
C SER A 30 19.05 -21.35 7.58
N LYS A 31 20.00 -21.82 6.77
CA LYS A 31 21.18 -21.01 6.39
C LYS A 31 20.80 -19.73 5.64
N SER A 32 19.60 -19.68 5.06
CA SER A 32 19.01 -18.50 4.40
C SER A 32 18.16 -17.63 5.34
N GLY A 33 18.11 -17.95 6.64
CA GLY A 33 17.39 -17.16 7.65
C GLY A 33 15.89 -17.48 7.76
N GLU A 34 15.40 -18.53 7.10
CA GLU A 34 14.00 -18.93 7.22
C GLU A 34 13.76 -19.62 8.56
N VAL A 35 12.86 -19.06 9.37
CA VAL A 35 12.44 -19.66 10.63
C VAL A 35 11.30 -20.64 10.36
N SER A 36 11.47 -21.89 10.79
CA SER A 36 10.46 -22.94 10.69
C SER A 36 10.23 -23.63 12.03
N ALA A 37 8.98 -23.96 12.32
CA ALA A 37 8.60 -24.78 13.47
C ALA A 37 8.36 -26.23 13.04
N GLY A 38 8.63 -27.19 13.95
CA GLY A 38 8.20 -28.58 13.76
C GLY A 38 6.70 -28.75 14.01
N ASP A 39 5.95 -29.20 13.00
CA ASP A 39 4.56 -29.67 13.17
C ASP A 39 4.49 -31.02 13.89
N SER A 40 3.27 -31.55 14.14
CA SER A 40 2.94 -32.86 14.76
C SER A 40 3.26 -34.12 13.94
N ASN A 41 3.88 -33.99 12.76
CA ASN A 41 4.57 -35.05 12.01
C ASN A 41 6.10 -34.87 11.83
N ASN A 42 6.72 -33.97 12.60
CA ASN A 42 8.14 -33.68 12.65
C ASN A 42 8.56 -32.88 11.41
N LYS A 43 7.61 -32.28 10.70
CA LYS A 43 7.87 -31.59 9.45
C LYS A 43 8.10 -30.11 9.70
N ALA A 44 9.09 -29.55 9.01
CA ALA A 44 9.27 -28.11 8.99
C ALA A 44 8.05 -27.42 8.34
N VAL A 45 7.45 -26.51 9.11
CA VAL A 45 6.38 -25.62 8.68
C VAL A 45 6.91 -24.18 8.75
N PRO A 46 6.81 -23.41 7.66
CA PRO A 46 7.16 -22.00 7.67
C PRO A 46 6.36 -21.25 8.73
N VAL A 47 7.04 -20.40 9.51
CA VAL A 47 6.35 -19.57 10.53
C VAL A 47 5.43 -18.53 9.88
N LEU A 48 5.75 -18.09 8.65
CA LEU A 48 4.90 -17.22 7.84
C LEU A 48 4.27 -18.01 6.70
N PRO A 49 2.94 -17.99 6.52
CA PRO A 49 2.28 -18.69 5.43
C PRO A 49 2.67 -18.10 4.08
N THR A 50 2.69 -18.94 3.03
CA THR A 50 2.86 -18.50 1.64
C THR A 50 1.81 -17.44 1.29
N GLY A 51 2.23 -16.39 0.58
CA GLY A 51 1.40 -15.22 0.30
C GLY A 51 1.49 -14.09 1.33
N SER A 52 2.15 -14.32 2.49
CA SER A 52 2.41 -13.24 3.45
C SER A 52 3.34 -12.19 2.85
N VAL A 53 2.97 -10.92 3.02
CA VAL A 53 3.79 -9.77 2.59
C VAL A 53 4.37 -9.08 3.82
N ILE A 54 5.68 -8.81 3.78
CA ILE A 54 6.38 -8.08 4.86
C ILE A 54 7.29 -6.98 4.30
N PRO A 55 7.50 -5.90 5.07
CA PRO A 55 8.50 -4.90 4.73
C PRO A 55 9.92 -5.45 4.91
N PHE A 56 10.81 -5.07 4.01
CA PHE A 56 12.18 -5.55 3.94
C PHE A 56 13.15 -4.43 3.54
N ALA A 57 14.21 -4.27 4.32
CA ALA A 57 15.21 -3.21 4.10
C ALA A 57 16.33 -3.58 3.10
N GLY A 58 16.41 -4.84 2.68
CA GLY A 58 17.43 -5.31 1.74
C GLY A 58 17.03 -5.10 0.28
N LYS A 59 18.03 -5.01 -0.62
CA LYS A 59 17.82 -4.75 -2.05
C LYS A 59 17.44 -6.00 -2.87
N THR A 60 17.73 -7.19 -2.35
CA THR A 60 17.52 -8.47 -3.05
C THR A 60 16.71 -9.39 -2.16
N ALA A 61 15.67 -10.02 -2.71
CA ALA A 61 14.83 -10.91 -1.93
C ALA A 61 15.66 -12.12 -1.44
N PRO A 62 15.54 -12.50 -0.16
CA PRO A 62 16.17 -13.70 0.35
C PRO A 62 15.54 -14.95 -0.29
N THR A 63 16.21 -16.09 -0.17
CA THR A 63 15.67 -17.38 -0.62
C THR A 63 14.31 -17.66 0.04
N GLY A 64 13.35 -18.11 -0.74
CA GLY A 64 11.97 -18.36 -0.28
C GLY A 64 11.08 -17.12 -0.28
N TRP A 65 11.55 -16.01 -0.86
CA TRP A 65 10.82 -14.75 -1.00
C TRP A 65 10.97 -14.17 -2.39
N LEU A 66 9.98 -13.40 -2.82
CA LEU A 66 10.02 -12.61 -4.06
C LEU A 66 9.71 -11.15 -3.77
N MET A 67 10.26 -10.24 -4.59
CA MET A 67 9.95 -8.80 -4.49
C MET A 67 8.54 -8.51 -5.03
N CYS A 68 7.77 -7.67 -4.36
CA CYS A 68 6.42 -7.27 -4.79
C CYS A 68 6.46 -6.09 -5.79
N GLN A 69 7.03 -6.31 -6.98
CA GLN A 69 7.19 -5.28 -8.03
C GLN A 69 6.30 -5.51 -9.26
N GLY A 70 5.24 -6.31 -9.14
CA GLY A 70 4.30 -6.55 -10.25
C GLY A 70 4.78 -7.53 -11.33
N GLN A 71 5.96 -8.14 -11.19
CA GLN A 71 6.46 -9.04 -12.23
C GLN A 71 5.65 -10.33 -12.36
N ALA A 72 5.60 -10.88 -13.58
CA ALA A 72 5.04 -12.19 -13.86
C ALA A 72 6.00 -13.30 -13.41
N VAL A 73 5.47 -14.33 -12.76
CA VAL A 73 6.23 -15.48 -12.26
C VAL A 73 5.54 -16.79 -12.65
N SER A 74 6.32 -17.87 -12.72
CA SER A 74 5.84 -19.18 -13.17
C SER A 74 4.84 -19.81 -12.19
N ARG A 75 3.69 -20.26 -12.71
CA ARG A 75 2.69 -21.05 -11.97
C ARG A 75 3.23 -22.41 -11.52
N THR A 76 4.13 -23.01 -12.30
CA THR A 76 4.70 -24.33 -11.96
C THR A 76 5.79 -24.22 -10.90
N THR A 77 6.64 -23.20 -10.99
CA THR A 77 7.71 -22.96 -10.02
C THR A 77 7.15 -22.50 -8.67
N TYR A 78 6.12 -21.67 -8.68
CA TYR A 78 5.50 -21.09 -7.48
C TYR A 78 4.06 -21.55 -7.29
N ALA A 79 3.81 -22.86 -7.41
CA ALA A 79 2.47 -23.43 -7.37
C ALA A 79 1.72 -23.17 -6.06
N GLN A 80 2.43 -23.19 -4.91
CA GLN A 80 1.84 -22.86 -3.61
C GLN A 80 1.44 -21.39 -3.50
N LEU A 81 2.21 -20.47 -4.11
CA LEU A 81 1.83 -19.07 -4.13
C LEU A 81 0.64 -18.84 -5.07
N PHE A 82 0.64 -19.50 -6.23
CA PHE A 82 -0.46 -19.39 -7.18
C PHE A 82 -1.78 -19.91 -6.62
N SER A 83 -1.77 -20.98 -5.81
CA SER A 83 -2.99 -21.47 -5.16
C SER A 83 -3.58 -20.49 -4.14
N VAL A 84 -2.75 -19.61 -3.57
CA VAL A 84 -3.17 -18.61 -2.59
C VAL A 84 -3.65 -17.31 -3.26
N ILE A 85 -2.86 -16.74 -4.18
CA ILE A 85 -3.17 -15.40 -4.73
C ILE A 85 -3.83 -15.44 -6.11
N GLY A 86 -3.77 -16.58 -6.81
CA GLY A 86 -4.30 -16.75 -8.15
C GLY A 86 -3.81 -15.69 -9.13
N THR A 87 -4.74 -15.12 -9.89
CA THR A 87 -4.49 -14.06 -10.87
C THR A 87 -4.95 -12.68 -10.39
N THR A 88 -5.17 -12.51 -9.08
CA THR A 88 -5.73 -11.28 -8.49
C THR A 88 -4.93 -10.03 -8.87
N PHE A 89 -3.60 -10.15 -8.97
CA PHE A 89 -2.69 -9.05 -9.30
C PHE A 89 -2.29 -9.04 -10.79
N GLY A 90 -2.98 -9.84 -11.61
CA GLY A 90 -2.76 -9.97 -13.04
C GLY A 90 -2.57 -11.42 -13.49
N SER A 91 -3.07 -11.74 -14.67
CA SER A 91 -3.07 -13.08 -15.25
C SER A 91 -1.72 -13.55 -15.80
N GLY A 92 -0.70 -12.68 -15.80
CA GLY A 92 0.54 -12.92 -16.55
C GLY A 92 0.25 -13.11 -18.04
N ASP A 93 0.85 -14.14 -18.62
CA ASP A 93 0.60 -14.64 -19.99
C ASP A 93 -0.76 -15.37 -20.18
N GLY A 94 -1.56 -15.49 -19.11
CA GLY A 94 -2.85 -16.18 -19.14
C GLY A 94 -2.77 -17.70 -19.03
N SER A 95 -1.57 -18.31 -19.11
CA SER A 95 -1.39 -19.76 -19.18
C SER A 95 -0.38 -20.28 -18.16
N THR A 96 0.88 -19.88 -18.27
CA THR A 96 1.99 -20.44 -17.51
C THR A 96 2.47 -19.55 -16.36
N THR A 97 2.02 -18.30 -16.32
CA THR A 97 2.47 -17.29 -15.36
C THR A 97 1.31 -16.57 -14.66
N PHE A 98 1.62 -15.87 -13.58
CA PHE A 98 0.72 -14.99 -12.84
C PHE A 98 1.54 -13.81 -12.29
N ASN A 99 0.90 -12.68 -12.05
CA ASN A 99 1.60 -11.49 -11.55
C ASN A 99 1.60 -11.44 -10.02
N LEU A 100 2.70 -10.94 -9.46
CA LEU A 100 2.78 -10.59 -8.04
C LEU A 100 2.15 -9.22 -7.78
N PRO A 101 1.84 -8.87 -6.51
CA PRO A 101 1.48 -7.50 -6.15
C PRO A 101 2.56 -6.50 -6.59
N ASP A 102 2.16 -5.28 -6.97
CA ASP A 102 3.05 -4.15 -7.19
C ASP A 102 2.87 -3.12 -6.07
N LEU A 103 3.82 -3.10 -5.12
CA LEU A 103 3.80 -2.20 -3.97
C LEU A 103 4.78 -1.04 -4.10
N ARG A 104 5.36 -0.82 -5.29
CA ARG A 104 6.28 0.30 -5.52
C ARG A 104 5.57 1.63 -5.34
N GLY A 105 6.05 2.44 -4.40
CA GLY A 105 5.47 3.75 -4.11
C GLY A 105 4.08 3.69 -3.47
N ARG A 106 3.66 2.53 -2.96
CA ARG A 106 2.34 2.31 -2.38
C ARG A 106 2.43 1.89 -0.92
N VAL A 107 1.40 2.23 -0.17
CA VAL A 107 1.17 1.74 1.19
C VAL A 107 0.06 0.69 1.11
N ALA A 108 0.24 -0.43 1.80
CA ALA A 108 -0.80 -1.45 1.90
C ALA A 108 -1.93 -0.96 2.81
N VAL A 109 -3.17 -1.13 2.36
CA VAL A 109 -4.38 -0.81 3.12
C VAL A 109 -5.18 -2.11 3.25
N GLY A 110 -5.85 -2.29 4.40
CA GLY A 110 -6.70 -3.45 4.62
C GLY A 110 -7.85 -3.49 3.62
N VAL A 111 -8.21 -4.70 3.18
CA VAL A 111 -9.39 -4.92 2.34
C VAL A 111 -10.65 -4.67 3.16
N ASP A 112 -11.63 -4.01 2.55
CA ASP A 112 -12.98 -3.83 3.09
C ASP A 112 -14.05 -4.00 1.99
N SER A 113 -15.30 -3.62 2.26
CA SER A 113 -16.40 -3.74 1.30
C SER A 113 -16.27 -2.84 0.08
N ASP A 114 -15.54 -1.73 0.19
CA ASP A 114 -15.39 -0.72 -0.86
C ASP A 114 -14.04 -0.86 -1.60
N ALA A 115 -13.04 -1.44 -0.93
CA ALA A 115 -11.69 -1.70 -1.44
C ALA A 115 -11.39 -3.21 -1.48
N ASN A 116 -11.77 -3.84 -2.59
CA ASN A 116 -11.50 -5.25 -2.85
C ASN A 116 -10.00 -5.56 -2.97
N LEU A 117 -9.63 -6.81 -2.68
CA LEU A 117 -8.26 -7.31 -2.83
C LEU A 117 -7.74 -7.10 -4.27
N GLY A 118 -6.53 -6.55 -4.39
CA GLY A 118 -5.93 -6.22 -5.69
C GLY A 118 -6.32 -4.85 -6.25
N GLY A 119 -7.31 -4.17 -5.64
CA GLY A 119 -7.65 -2.79 -5.96
C GLY A 119 -6.50 -1.83 -5.62
N THR A 120 -6.42 -0.73 -6.37
CA THR A 120 -5.47 0.36 -6.07
C THR A 120 -6.21 1.68 -6.00
N ALA A 121 -5.81 2.53 -5.05
CA ALA A 121 -6.42 3.83 -4.82
C ALA A 121 -5.37 4.84 -4.32
N GLY A 122 -5.78 6.11 -4.21
CA GLY A 122 -4.96 7.21 -3.74
C GLY A 122 -4.19 7.93 -4.85
N ALA A 123 -3.69 9.12 -4.52
CA ALA A 123 -2.90 9.97 -5.42
C ALA A 123 -1.71 10.59 -4.65
N PRO A 124 -0.50 10.62 -5.24
CA PRO A 124 0.67 11.22 -4.60
C PRO A 124 0.58 12.74 -4.52
N THR A 125 -0.15 13.38 -5.43
CA THR A 125 -0.43 14.81 -5.40
C THR A 125 -1.91 15.07 -5.66
N VAL A 126 -2.42 16.18 -5.13
CA VAL A 126 -3.81 16.60 -5.33
C VAL A 126 -3.86 18.09 -5.61
N ALA A 127 -4.63 18.48 -6.62
CA ALA A 127 -4.92 19.87 -6.94
C ALA A 127 -6.20 20.30 -6.23
N LEU A 128 -6.19 21.50 -5.65
CA LEU A 128 -7.39 22.07 -5.02
C LEU A 128 -8.32 22.62 -6.10
N THR A 129 -9.55 22.12 -6.14
CA THR A 129 -10.62 22.65 -6.99
C THR A 129 -11.28 23.86 -6.34
N ALA A 130 -12.10 24.62 -7.08
CA ALA A 130 -12.87 25.73 -6.51
C ALA A 130 -13.72 25.29 -5.29
N ASP A 131 -14.30 24.09 -5.34
CA ASP A 131 -15.07 23.50 -4.22
C ASP A 131 -14.21 23.21 -2.98
N GLN A 132 -12.89 23.11 -3.15
CA GLN A 132 -11.89 22.89 -2.11
C GLN A 132 -11.08 24.15 -1.80
N ASN A 133 -11.64 25.34 -2.06
CA ASN A 133 -10.95 26.63 -1.91
C ASN A 133 -9.69 26.77 -2.79
N GLY A 134 -9.73 26.17 -3.98
CA GLY A 134 -8.79 26.42 -5.07
C GLY A 134 -8.98 27.80 -5.70
N PRO A 135 -8.60 27.99 -6.98
CA PRO A 135 -8.72 29.28 -7.66
C PRO A 135 -10.14 29.84 -7.58
N HIS A 136 -10.31 30.98 -6.91
CA HIS A 136 -11.61 31.64 -6.77
C HIS A 136 -11.48 33.16 -6.74
N ASN A 137 -12.57 33.85 -7.07
CA ASN A 137 -12.71 35.30 -6.94
C ASN A 137 -14.01 35.65 -6.21
N HIS A 138 -14.12 36.90 -5.77
CA HIS A 138 -15.34 37.42 -5.16
C HIS A 138 -16.00 38.41 -6.10
N LYS A 139 -17.32 38.27 -6.23
CA LYS A 139 -18.16 39.26 -6.89
C LYS A 139 -18.55 40.32 -5.87
N TYR A 140 -18.33 41.59 -6.18
CA TYR A 140 -18.99 42.68 -5.47
C TYR A 140 -19.79 43.51 -6.47
N THR A 141 -20.94 43.97 -6.00
CA THR A 141 -21.82 44.77 -6.83
C THR A 141 -21.71 46.21 -6.37
N SER A 142 -21.20 47.07 -7.24
CA SER A 142 -21.14 48.50 -6.96
C SER A 142 -22.45 49.14 -7.41
N ARG A 143 -23.05 49.94 -6.52
CA ARG A 143 -24.23 50.74 -6.83
C ARG A 143 -23.79 52.19 -6.92
N GLN A 144 -23.64 52.69 -8.13
CA GLN A 144 -23.42 54.11 -8.34
C GLN A 144 -24.78 54.78 -8.47
N THR A 145 -25.08 55.67 -7.54
CA THR A 145 -26.09 56.70 -7.73
C THR A 145 -25.37 57.93 -8.24
N ASN A 146 -25.68 58.38 -9.45
CA ASN A 146 -25.24 59.71 -9.89
C ASN A 146 -25.97 60.72 -9.00
N ASN A 147 -25.33 61.13 -7.90
CA ASN A 147 -25.70 62.37 -7.24
C ASN A 147 -24.95 63.46 -7.99
N ASP A 148 -25.45 63.75 -9.19
CA ASP A 148 -25.01 64.93 -9.90
C ASP A 148 -25.40 66.12 -9.01
N ASN A 149 -24.46 66.58 -8.17
CA ASN A 149 -24.48 67.95 -7.69
C ASN A 149 -24.30 68.84 -8.92
N MET A 150 -25.39 69.02 -9.66
CA MET A 150 -25.53 70.03 -10.71
C MET A 150 -25.48 71.39 -10.03
N VAL A 151 -24.27 71.83 -9.69
CA VAL A 151 -23.97 73.23 -9.43
C VAL A 151 -23.59 73.86 -10.77
N ASP A 152 -24.52 73.91 -11.72
CA ASP A 152 -24.84 75.15 -12.43
C ASP A 152 -26.10 75.00 -13.30
N LYS A 153 -26.96 76.00 -13.15
CA LYS A 153 -28.13 76.44 -13.92
C LYS A 153 -28.70 75.53 -15.03
N GLY A 154 -29.91 75.02 -14.78
CA GLY A 154 -30.94 74.87 -15.82
C GLY A 154 -31.47 73.46 -16.05
N SER A 155 -32.23 72.94 -15.08
CA SER A 155 -33.36 72.02 -15.28
C SER A 155 -33.18 70.84 -16.26
N PHE A 156 -32.76 69.70 -15.72
CA PHE A 156 -33.28 68.38 -16.10
C PHE A 156 -33.56 67.59 -14.81
N TYR A 157 -34.84 67.38 -14.47
CA TYR A 157 -35.23 66.46 -13.40
C TYR A 157 -35.06 65.02 -13.91
N GLY A 158 -33.81 64.56 -13.99
CA GLY A 158 -33.49 63.17 -14.29
C GLY A 158 -33.84 62.28 -13.11
N LEU A 159 -34.71 61.29 -13.32
CA LEU A 159 -34.90 60.19 -12.38
C LEU A 159 -33.53 59.58 -12.05
N PRO A 160 -33.22 59.27 -10.77
CA PRO A 160 -31.93 58.68 -10.43
C PRO A 160 -31.79 57.36 -11.17
N THR A 161 -30.90 57.32 -12.17
CA THR A 161 -30.55 56.07 -12.83
C THR A 161 -29.62 55.32 -11.89
N VAL A 162 -30.09 54.17 -11.41
CA VAL A 162 -29.26 53.26 -10.62
C VAL A 162 -28.51 52.38 -11.60
N ILE A 163 -27.22 52.63 -11.79
CA ILE A 163 -26.36 51.71 -12.54
C ILE A 163 -25.77 50.74 -11.52
N GLN A 164 -26.12 49.46 -11.68
CA GLN A 164 -25.59 48.37 -10.89
C GLN A 164 -24.59 47.61 -11.74
N SER A 165 -23.32 47.63 -11.35
CA SER A 165 -22.25 46.95 -12.06
C SER A 165 -21.65 45.88 -11.17
N ASP A 166 -21.57 44.67 -11.72
CA ASP A 166 -20.90 43.56 -11.08
C ASP A 166 -19.42 43.58 -11.43
N THR A 167 -18.59 43.71 -10.40
CA THR A 167 -17.13 43.67 -10.55
C THR A 167 -16.60 42.46 -9.78
N TYR A 168 -15.64 41.77 -10.37
CA TYR A 168 -14.97 40.65 -9.72
C TYR A 168 -13.62 41.09 -9.21
N THR A 169 -13.22 40.60 -8.04
CA THR A 169 -11.82 40.67 -7.62
C THR A 169 -10.96 39.87 -8.59
N SER A 170 -9.64 40.08 -8.53
CA SER A 170 -8.73 39.10 -9.11
C SER A 170 -8.96 37.72 -8.46
N SER A 171 -8.64 36.67 -9.22
CA SER A 171 -8.62 35.32 -8.68
C SER A 171 -7.46 35.17 -7.69
N SER A 172 -7.71 34.52 -6.56
CA SER A 172 -6.70 34.04 -5.61
C SER A 172 -6.62 32.52 -5.67
N GLY A 173 -5.45 31.95 -5.31
CA GLY A 173 -5.14 30.53 -5.49
C GLY A 173 -4.77 30.18 -6.94
N ASN A 174 -3.81 29.26 -7.13
CA ASN A 174 -3.38 28.81 -8.46
C ASN A 174 -3.80 27.36 -8.79
N GLY A 175 -4.44 26.67 -7.84
CA GLY A 175 -4.92 25.29 -8.02
C GLY A 175 -3.80 24.29 -8.32
N THR A 176 -2.54 24.66 -8.06
CA THR A 176 -1.42 23.77 -8.34
C THR A 176 -1.46 22.59 -7.39
N ALA A 177 -1.15 21.41 -7.92
CA ALA A 177 -1.12 20.20 -7.12
C ALA A 177 -0.05 20.28 -6.02
N HIS A 178 -0.42 19.88 -4.80
CA HIS A 178 0.51 19.77 -3.68
C HIS A 178 0.80 18.30 -3.37
N GLU A 179 1.93 18.06 -2.68
CA GLU A 179 2.26 16.74 -2.14
C GLU A 179 1.17 16.29 -1.17
N ASN A 180 0.65 15.08 -1.36
CA ASN A 180 -0.45 14.51 -0.59
C ASN A 180 0.00 13.30 0.24
N ARG A 181 1.26 12.85 0.10
CA ARG A 181 1.78 11.74 0.90
C ARG A 181 2.19 12.22 2.29
N GLN A 182 1.83 11.40 3.27
CA GLN A 182 2.39 11.50 4.62
C GLN A 182 3.92 11.31 4.61
N PRO A 183 4.65 11.83 5.61
CA PRO A 183 6.06 11.47 5.82
C PRO A 183 6.22 9.94 5.83
N SER A 184 7.00 9.41 4.90
CA SER A 184 7.08 7.97 4.64
C SER A 184 8.52 7.51 4.43
N LEU A 185 8.84 6.31 4.93
CA LEU A 185 10.09 5.60 4.63
C LEU A 185 9.80 4.46 3.65
N TYR A 186 10.56 4.39 2.56
CA TYR A 186 10.40 3.37 1.54
C TYR A 186 11.24 2.14 1.87
N LEU A 187 10.56 1.03 2.12
CA LEU A 187 11.14 -0.31 2.22
C LEU A 187 10.68 -1.14 1.03
N TYR A 188 11.48 -2.12 0.63
CA TYR A 188 10.99 -3.13 -0.31
C TYR A 188 9.90 -3.95 0.37
N GLN A 189 8.93 -4.40 -0.42
CA GLN A 189 7.94 -5.36 0.05
C GLN A 189 8.28 -6.70 -0.59
N ILE A 190 8.31 -7.74 0.23
CA ILE A 190 8.57 -9.11 -0.21
C ILE A 190 7.41 -10.03 0.16
N ILE A 191 7.15 -11.01 -0.70
CA ILE A 191 6.09 -12.02 -0.52
C ILE A 191 6.71 -13.40 -0.33
N LYS A 192 6.17 -14.17 0.64
CA LYS A 192 6.60 -15.54 0.89
C LYS A 192 6.12 -16.44 -0.25
N VAL A 193 7.04 -17.22 -0.84
CA VAL A 193 6.73 -18.30 -1.80
C VAL A 193 6.76 -19.67 -1.15
#